data_AF-A0AAP8N842-F1
#
_entry.id   AF-A0AAP8N842-F1
#
_cell.length_a   1.000
_cell.length_b   1.000
_cell.length_c   1.000
_cell.angle_alpha   90.00
_cell.angle_beta   90.00
_cell.angle_gamma   90.00
#
_symmetry.space_group_name_H-M   'P 1'
#
loop_
_entity.id
_entity.type
_entity.pdbx_description
1 polymer ?
#
loop_
_entity_poly.entity_id
_entity_poly.type
_entity_poly.pdbx_seq_one_letter_code
_entity_poly.pdbx_strand_id
1 'polypeptide(L)'
;DEGLYALNPLHGFLRAFSHYFTTEAEQNDGMVGRFSSHLGKVIRSDYPLDHLDSLSQTTGQVRKGIDPIDLYVQHAERLRNAGL
;
A
#
# COMPACT_ATOMS: atom_id res chain seq x y z
N ASP A 1 -20.06 3.18 0.24
CA ASP A 1 -19.06 3.94 -0.54
C ASP A 1 -17.85 3.13 -1.01
N GLU A 2 -17.67 1.86 -0.61
CA GLU A 2 -16.65 0.96 -1.21
C GLU A 2 -16.89 0.67 -2.71
N GLY A 3 -18.13 0.81 -3.19
CA GLY A 3 -18.50 0.52 -4.57
C GLY A 3 -17.84 1.44 -5.60
N LEU A 4 -17.68 2.73 -5.32
CA LEU A 4 -17.02 3.68 -6.23
C LEU A 4 -15.51 3.46 -6.32
N TYR A 5 -14.89 2.99 -5.23
CA TYR A 5 -13.46 2.65 -5.18
C TYR A 5 -13.15 1.39 -6.01
N ALA A 6 -14.01 0.37 -5.94
CA ALA A 6 -13.93 -0.80 -6.81
C ALA A 6 -14.19 -0.47 -8.30
N LEU A 7 -14.85 0.64 -8.59
CA LEU A 7 -15.15 1.11 -9.95
C LEU A 7 -14.07 2.02 -10.54
N ASN A 8 -13.05 2.44 -9.77
CA ASN A 8 -11.88 3.09 -10.35
C ASN A 8 -11.10 2.03 -11.16
N PRO A 9 -10.92 2.22 -12.48
CA PRO A 9 -10.29 1.22 -13.34
C PRO A 9 -8.91 0.76 -12.85
N LEU A 10 -8.14 1.66 -12.22
CA LEU A 10 -6.81 1.34 -11.72
C LEU A 10 -6.85 0.40 -10.51
N HIS A 11 -7.74 0.62 -9.53
CA HIS A 11 -7.87 -0.27 -8.38
C HIS A 11 -8.49 -1.61 -8.75
N GLY A 12 -9.44 -1.61 -9.70
CA GLY A 12 -9.98 -2.83 -10.28
C GLY A 12 -8.89 -3.67 -10.95
N PHE A 13 -7.98 -3.02 -11.68
CA PHE A 13 -6.83 -3.67 -12.31
C PHE A 13 -5.84 -4.26 -11.29
N LEU A 14 -5.46 -3.50 -10.25
CA LEU A 14 -4.58 -4.00 -9.19
C LEU A 14 -5.19 -5.19 -8.44
N ARG A 15 -6.49 -5.13 -8.16
CA ARG A 15 -7.21 -6.25 -7.56
C ARG A 15 -7.20 -7.48 -8.47
N ALA A 16 -7.42 -7.31 -9.77
CA ALA A 16 -7.33 -8.41 -10.72
C ALA A 16 -5.92 -9.00 -10.75
N PHE A 17 -4.88 -8.16 -10.80
CA PHE A 17 -3.48 -8.59 -10.80
C PHE A 17 -3.09 -9.33 -9.53
N SER A 18 -3.63 -8.92 -8.38
CA SER A 18 -3.39 -9.60 -7.10
C SER A 18 -3.72 -11.10 -7.13
N HIS A 19 -4.74 -11.48 -7.90
CA HIS A 19 -5.15 -12.88 -8.06
C HIS A 19 -4.22 -13.72 -8.95
N TYR A 20 -3.32 -13.10 -9.72
CA TYR A 20 -2.35 -13.80 -10.56
C TYR A 20 -1.04 -14.17 -9.83
N PHE A 21 -0.87 -13.73 -8.58
CA PHE A 21 0.30 -14.09 -7.78
C PHE A 21 0.28 -15.57 -7.37
N THR A 22 1.36 -16.29 -7.64
CA THR A 22 1.51 -17.72 -7.28
C THR A 22 2.36 -17.93 -6.03
N THR A 23 3.47 -17.20 -5.88
CA THR A 23 4.39 -17.34 -4.74
C THR A 23 3.88 -16.65 -3.47
N GLU A 24 3.17 -15.52 -3.62
CA GLU A 24 2.67 -14.67 -2.53
C GLU A 24 1.17 -14.41 -2.69
N ALA A 25 0.40 -15.48 -2.88
CA ALA A 25 -1.05 -15.42 -3.03
C ALA A 25 -1.69 -14.71 -1.82
N GLU A 26 -2.59 -13.75 -2.10
CA GLU A 26 -3.28 -12.92 -1.09
C GLU A 26 -2.36 -12.09 -0.17
N GLN A 27 -1.05 -12.06 -0.43
CA GLN A 27 -0.05 -11.29 0.31
C GLN A 27 0.71 -10.38 -0.66
N ASN A 28 -0.01 -9.55 -1.40
CA ASN A 28 0.55 -8.62 -2.37
C ASN A 28 -0.33 -7.37 -2.49
N ASP A 29 0.22 -6.30 -3.04
CA ASP A 29 -0.46 -5.03 -3.24
C ASP A 29 -1.06 -4.88 -4.66
N GLY A 30 -1.12 -5.97 -5.43
CA GLY A 30 -1.52 -5.99 -6.84
C GLY A 30 -0.37 -5.84 -7.84
N MET A 31 0.85 -5.48 -7.40
CA MET A 31 2.03 -5.41 -8.27
C MET A 31 3.29 -6.02 -7.65
N VAL A 32 3.40 -5.98 -6.33
CA VAL A 32 4.55 -6.45 -5.56
C VAL A 32 4.06 -7.34 -4.42
N GLY A 33 4.75 -8.47 -4.24
CA GLY A 33 4.52 -9.37 -3.12
C GLY A 33 5.01 -8.77 -1.80
N ARG A 34 4.34 -9.08 -0.70
CA ARG A 34 4.65 -8.59 0.65
C ARG A 34 6.11 -8.81 1.02
N PHE A 35 6.62 -10.02 0.87
CA PHE A 35 8.00 -10.38 1.21
C PHE A 35 8.98 -9.84 0.18
N SER A 36 8.58 -9.77 -1.10
CA SER A 36 9.36 -9.12 -2.16
C SER A 36 9.60 -7.63 -1.90
N SER A 37 8.76 -6.96 -1.09
CA SER A 37 8.94 -5.55 -0.70
C SER A 37 9.90 -5.31 0.48
N HIS A 38 10.40 -6.38 1.14
CA HIS A 38 11.23 -6.23 2.32
C HIS A 38 12.64 -5.75 1.96
N LEU A 39 12.99 -4.54 2.40
CA LEU A 39 14.33 -3.97 2.23
C LEU A 39 14.78 -3.30 3.53
N GLY A 40 15.98 -3.67 4.00
CA GLY A 40 16.56 -3.11 5.22
C GLY A 40 15.68 -3.34 6.45
N LYS A 41 15.41 -2.27 7.23
CA LYS A 41 14.50 -2.32 8.38
C LYS A 41 13.05 -2.17 7.92
N VAL A 42 12.34 -3.29 7.84
CA VAL A 42 10.90 -3.31 7.54
C VAL A 42 10.13 -2.71 8.72
N ILE A 43 9.51 -1.55 8.50
CA ILE A 43 8.67 -0.88 9.53
C ILE A 43 7.38 -1.68 9.72
N ARG A 44 6.71 -1.99 8.62
CA ARG A 44 5.51 -2.84 8.53
C ARG A 44 5.22 -3.14 7.06
N SER A 45 4.70 -4.32 6.75
CA SER A 45 4.49 -4.81 5.38
C SER A 45 3.07 -5.34 5.09
N ASP A 46 2.14 -5.21 6.04
CA ASP A 46 0.75 -5.68 5.96
C ASP A 46 -0.26 -4.53 6.13
N TYR A 47 0.08 -3.35 5.64
CA TYR A 47 -0.90 -2.28 5.52
C TYR A 47 -1.98 -2.70 4.51
N PRO A 48 -3.26 -2.39 4.76
CA PRO A 48 -4.35 -2.71 3.84
C PRO A 48 -4.42 -1.71 2.69
N LEU A 49 -3.29 -1.53 1.99
CA LEU A 49 -3.07 -0.62 0.88
C LEU A 49 -2.74 -1.46 -0.36
N ASP A 50 -3.27 -1.10 -1.51
CA ASP A 50 -2.73 -1.57 -2.79
C ASP A 50 -1.56 -0.67 -3.25
N HIS A 51 -0.98 -1.03 -4.39
CA HIS A 51 0.22 -0.37 -4.89
C HIS A 51 0.04 1.14 -5.08
N LEU A 52 -1.13 1.58 -5.57
CA LEU A 52 -1.39 3.00 -5.85
C LEU A 52 -1.86 3.76 -4.60
N ASP A 53 -2.52 3.08 -3.66
CA ASP A 53 -2.81 3.65 -2.34
C ASP A 53 -1.51 4.10 -1.65
N SER A 54 -0.43 3.32 -1.77
CA SER A 54 0.86 3.66 -1.15
C SER A 54 1.45 4.98 -1.64
N LEU A 55 1.13 5.40 -2.86
CA LEU A 55 1.60 6.63 -3.50
C LEU A 55 0.66 7.82 -3.29
N SER A 56 -0.38 7.68 -2.46
CA SER A 56 -1.43 8.68 -2.30
C SER A 56 -2.14 9.05 -3.62
N GLN A 57 -2.12 8.18 -4.63
CA GLN A 57 -2.81 8.43 -5.91
C GLN A 57 -4.34 8.34 -5.80
N THR A 58 -4.83 7.89 -4.65
CA THR A 58 -6.23 7.98 -4.25
C THR A 58 -6.48 9.32 -3.56
N THR A 59 -6.64 10.36 -4.35
CA THR A 59 -7.12 11.66 -3.87
C THR A 59 -8.52 11.48 -3.26
N GLY A 60 -8.59 11.21 -1.95
CA GLY A 60 -9.81 11.43 -1.14
C GLY A 60 -10.38 10.28 -0.30
N GLN A 61 -9.92 9.02 -0.41
CA GLN A 61 -10.52 7.93 0.37
C GLN A 61 -9.49 7.06 1.08
N VAL A 62 -9.48 7.16 2.41
CA VAL A 62 -8.64 6.39 3.33
C VAL A 62 -9.10 4.92 3.33
N ARG A 63 -8.32 4.01 2.75
CA ARG A 63 -8.64 2.58 2.80
C ARG A 63 -8.43 2.07 4.24
N LYS A 64 -9.51 1.61 4.86
CA LYS A 64 -9.52 1.02 6.23
C LYS A 64 -8.87 1.89 7.32
N GLY A 65 -8.97 3.22 7.21
CA GLY A 65 -8.48 4.14 8.25
C GLY A 65 -6.95 4.35 8.27
N ILE A 66 -6.21 3.91 7.23
CA ILE A 66 -4.78 4.19 7.08
C ILE A 66 -4.57 5.28 6.03
N ASP A 67 -4.02 6.42 6.46
CA ASP A 67 -3.60 7.48 5.55
C ASP A 67 -2.14 7.26 5.10
N PRO A 68 -1.87 7.08 3.79
CA PRO A 68 -0.52 6.92 3.29
C PRO A 68 0.36 8.15 3.57
N ILE A 69 -0.23 9.36 3.57
CA ILE A 69 0.51 10.60 3.85
C ILE A 69 1.05 10.58 5.28
N ASP A 70 0.24 10.14 6.25
CA ASP A 70 0.68 9.98 7.64
C ASP A 70 1.84 8.99 7.77
N LEU A 71 1.88 7.94 6.95
CA LEU A 71 3.01 6.99 6.95
C LEU A 71 4.32 7.67 6.54
N TYR A 72 4.28 8.53 5.52
CA TYR A 72 5.44 9.34 5.11
C TYR A 72 5.85 10.34 6.18
N VAL A 73 4.90 11.05 6.81
CA VAL A 73 5.18 12.00 7.90
C VAL A 73 5.85 11.29 9.06
N GLN A 74 5.29 10.17 9.53
CA GLN A 74 5.90 9.37 10.59
C GLN A 74 7.27 8.83 10.20
N HIS A 75 7.50 8.51 8.92
CA HIS A 75 8.83 8.08 8.46
C HIS A 75 9.85 9.22 8.52
N ALA A 76 9.47 10.44 8.11
CA ALA A 76 10.33 11.62 8.26
C ALA A 76 10.69 11.88 9.73
N GLU A 77 9.76 11.70 10.67
CA GLU A 77 10.08 11.81 12.11
C GLU A 77 11.05 10.74 12.61
N ARG A 78 10.92 9.50 12.11
CA ARG A 78 11.89 8.42 12.42
C ARG A 78 13.29 8.77 11.92
N LEU A 79 13.41 9.35 10.73
CA LEU A 79 14.68 9.79 10.16
C LEU A 79 15.28 10.94 10.98
N ARG A 80 14.49 11.97 11.30
CA ARG A 80 14.88 13.08 12.17
C ARG A 80 15.42 12.57 13.51
N ASN A 81 14.74 11.62 14.14
CA ASN A 81 15.15 11.03 15.41
C ASN A 81 16.41 10.15 15.29
N ALA A 82 16.73 9.66 14.09
CA ALA A 82 17.97 8.95 13.79
C ALA A 82 19.13 9.91 13.44
N GLY A 83 18.90 11.23 13.41
CA GLY A 83 19.90 12.23 13.06
C GLY A 83 20.12 12.40 11.55
N LEU A 84 19.13 12.03 10.74
CA LEU A 84 19.11 12.20 9.28
C LEU A 84 18.21 13.37 8.84
#